data_AF-L1JFI4-F1
#
_entry.id   AF-L1JFI4-F1
#
_cell.length_a   1.000
_cell.length_b   1.000
_cell.length_c   1.000
_cell.angle_alpha   90.00
_cell.angle_beta   90.00
_cell.angle_gamma   90.00
#
_symmetry.space_group_name_H-M   'P 1'
#
loop_
_entity.id
_entity.type
_entity.pdbx_description
1 polymer ?
#
loop_
_entity_poly.entity_id
_entity_poly.type
_entity_poly.pdbx_seq_one_letter_code
_entity_poly.pdbx_strand_id
1 'polypeptide(L)'
;MEQLGVTCTEEFIDLSVGYSLDILMPSLGCALEVDGPFHFLLNSYERSGSTKMKHRHLEQIGYKFHAIPFWEWPKVGPSEEKLAYLRQ
;
A
#
# COMPACT_ATOMS: atom_id res chain seq x y z
N MET A 1 11.67 1.04 10.31
CA MET A 1 10.37 1.32 10.97
C MET A 1 10.53 2.22 12.20
N GLU A 2 11.51 1.99 13.08
CA GLU A 2 11.78 2.84 14.27
C GLU A 2 12.11 4.31 13.94
N GLN A 3 12.69 4.56 12.75
CA GLN A 3 13.04 5.91 12.25
C GLN A 3 11.86 6.86 12.02
N LEU A 4 10.62 6.37 12.00
CA LEU A 4 9.44 7.20 11.74
C LEU A 4 8.66 7.58 13.00
N GLY A 5 8.90 6.91 14.13
CA GLY A 5 8.09 7.09 15.34
C GLY A 5 6.60 6.75 15.17
N VAL A 6 6.24 6.02 14.11
CA VAL A 6 4.86 5.61 13.78
C VAL A 6 4.69 4.14 14.12
N THR A 7 3.62 3.81 14.85
CA THR A 7 3.21 2.42 15.06
C THR A 7 2.59 1.88 13.78
N CYS A 8 3.14 0.79 13.28
CA CYS A 8 2.63 0.08 12.11
C CYS A 8 2.38 -1.40 12.43
N THR A 9 1.42 -2.00 11.73
CA THR A 9 1.16 -3.44 11.76
C THR A 9 1.32 -3.96 10.34
N GLU A 10 2.29 -4.85 10.15
CA GLU A 10 2.51 -5.55 8.89
C GLU A 10 1.48 -6.68 8.74
N GLU A 11 1.03 -6.93 7.51
CA GLU A 11 0.05 -7.99 7.17
C GLU A 11 -1.19 -7.94 8.06
N PHE A 12 -1.77 -6.74 8.21
CA PHE A 12 -2.95 -6.54 9.03
C PHE A 12 -4.17 -7.17 8.37
N ILE A 13 -4.76 -8.16 9.04
CA ILE A 13 -5.97 -8.84 8.58
C ILE A 13 -7.20 -8.16 9.17
N ASP A 14 -8.03 -7.57 8.32
CA ASP A 14 -9.36 -7.13 8.71
C ASP A 14 -10.36 -8.28 8.54
N LEU A 15 -10.65 -8.97 9.65
CA LEU A 15 -11.58 -10.10 9.68
C LEU A 15 -13.04 -9.71 9.34
N SER A 16 -13.39 -8.43 9.41
CA SER A 16 -14.76 -7.97 9.10
C SER A 16 -15.03 -7.94 7.60
N VAL A 17 -13.98 -7.75 6.78
CA VAL A 17 -14.06 -7.67 5.31
C VAL A 17 -13.26 -8.74 4.58
N GLY A 18 -12.40 -9.46 5.29
CA GLY A 18 -11.62 -10.59 4.77
C GLY A 18 -10.38 -10.20 3.97
N TYR A 19 -9.88 -8.96 4.09
CA TYR A 19 -8.66 -8.51 3.40
C TYR A 19 -7.45 -8.47 4.34
N SER A 20 -6.27 -8.75 3.77
CA SER A 20 -4.98 -8.38 4.38
C SER A 20 -4.50 -7.08 3.75
N LEU A 21 -4.09 -6.13 4.60
CA LEU A 21 -3.35 -4.93 4.22
C LEU A 21 -1.87 -5.14 4.55
N ASP A 22 -0.99 -4.84 3.60
CA ASP A 22 0.45 -5.11 3.78
C ASP A 22 1.02 -4.32 4.97
N ILE A 23 0.61 -3.05 5.14
CA ILE A 23 0.98 -2.24 6.29
C ILE A 23 -0.20 -1.35 6.72
N LEU A 24 -0.67 -1.48 7.95
CA LEU A 24 -1.60 -0.55 8.58
C LEU A 24 -0.86 0.43 9.48
N MET A 25 -1.17 1.73 9.39
CA MET A 25 -0.67 2.78 10.28
C MET A 25 -1.85 3.49 10.97
N PRO A 26 -2.36 2.93 12.08
CA PRO A 26 -3.58 3.42 12.72
C PRO A 26 -3.49 4.89 13.17
N SER A 27 -2.32 5.30 13.68
CA SER A 27 -2.10 6.68 14.17
C SER A 27 -2.16 7.73 13.05
N LEU A 28 -1.95 7.32 11.80
CA LEU A 28 -2.06 8.18 10.61
C LEU A 28 -3.41 8.00 9.90
N GLY A 29 -4.23 7.05 10.35
CA GLY A 29 -5.50 6.71 9.70
C GLY A 29 -5.33 6.26 8.26
N CYS A 30 -4.21 5.61 7.93
CA CYS A 30 -3.91 5.12 6.59
C CYS A 30 -3.26 3.74 6.57
N ALA A 31 -3.22 3.15 5.38
CA ALA A 31 -2.55 1.89 5.10
C ALA A 31 -1.69 1.99 3.82
N LEU A 32 -0.77 1.05 3.64
CA LEU A 32 0.03 0.90 2.43
C LEU A 32 -0.21 -0.48 1.84
N GLU A 33 -0.22 -0.52 0.50
CA GLU A 33 -0.24 -1.75 -0.30
C GLU A 33 1.01 -1.74 -1.19
N VAL A 34 1.78 -2.83 -1.19
CA VAL A 34 2.98 -3.01 -1.98
C VAL A 34 2.63 -3.84 -3.21
N ASP A 35 2.40 -3.14 -4.32
CA ASP A 35 2.05 -3.77 -5.58
C ASP A 35 3.29 -4.42 -6.23
N GLY A 36 3.56 -5.69 -5.92
CA GLY A 36 4.56 -6.53 -6.60
C GLY A 36 4.27 -6.80 -8.10
N PRO A 37 5.23 -7.37 -8.85
CA PRO A 37 5.09 -7.60 -10.30
C PRO A 37 3.84 -8.39 -10.72
N PHE A 38 3.40 -9.35 -9.90
CA PHE A 38 2.22 -10.18 -10.19
C PHE A 38 0.88 -9.45 -10.00
N HIS A 39 0.89 -8.23 -9.47
CA HIS A 39 -0.30 -7.38 -9.39
C HIS A 39 -0.62 -6.66 -10.70
N PHE A 40 0.25 -6.78 -11.71
CA PHE A 40 0.12 -6.13 -13.01
C PHE A 40 -0.04 -7.14 -14.14
N LEU A 41 -0.64 -6.69 -15.24
CA LEU A 41 -0.75 -7.49 -16.46
C LEU A 41 0.64 -7.73 -17.06
N LEU A 42 0.81 -8.88 -17.73
CA LEU A 42 2.08 -9.25 -18.35
C LEU A 42 2.55 -8.16 -19.33
N ASN A 43 3.81 -7.73 -19.20
CA ASN A 43 4.42 -6.67 -20.01
C ASN A 43 3.68 -5.33 -19.96
N SER A 44 3.01 -5.02 -18.85
CA SER A 44 2.28 -3.77 -18.64
C SER A 44 2.43 -3.27 -17.20
N TYR A 45 2.21 -1.96 -17.01
CA TYR A 45 2.04 -1.33 -15.69
C TYR A 45 0.57 -1.17 -15.30
N GLU A 46 -0.33 -1.76 -16.09
CA GLU A 46 -1.75 -1.82 -15.75
C GLU A 46 -2.00 -2.90 -14.70
N ARG A 47 -2.67 -2.52 -13.60
CA ARG A 47 -3.07 -3.45 -12.54
C ARG A 47 -4.00 -4.53 -13.07
N SER A 48 -3.84 -5.74 -12.56
CA SER A 48 -4.74 -6.85 -12.78
C SER A 48 -6.17 -6.54 -12.30
N GLY A 49 -7.16 -7.30 -12.80
CA GLY A 49 -8.54 -7.15 -12.36
C GLY A 49 -8.73 -7.42 -10.86
N SER A 50 -8.00 -8.39 -10.30
CA SER A 50 -8.05 -8.71 -8.86
C SER A 50 -7.46 -7.59 -8.01
N THR A 51 -6.32 -7.01 -8.40
CA THR A 51 -5.71 -5.87 -7.69
C THR A 51 -6.63 -4.65 -7.74
N LYS A 52 -7.18 -4.31 -8.93
CA LYS A 52 -8.15 -3.20 -9.07
C LYS A 52 -9.40 -3.43 -8.21
N MET A 53 -9.89 -4.67 -8.12
CA MET A 53 -11.03 -5.01 -7.27
C MET A 53 -10.71 -4.81 -5.78
N LYS A 54 -9.58 -5.36 -5.30
CA LYS A 54 -9.13 -5.19 -3.91
C LYS A 54 -9.06 -3.71 -3.55
N HIS A 55 -8.38 -2.91 -4.38
CA HIS A 55 -8.22 -1.47 -4.16
C HIS A 55 -9.56 -0.75 -4.03
N ARG A 56 -10.48 -0.99 -4.97
CA ARG A 56 -11.81 -0.39 -4.94
C ARG A 56 -12.59 -0.79 -3.70
N HIS A 57 -12.52 -2.06 -3.27
CA HIS A 57 -13.21 -2.48 -2.06
C HIS A 57 -12.61 -1.81 -0.82
N LEU A 58 -11.29 -1.77 -0.68
CA LEU A 58 -10.63 -1.10 0.45
C LEU A 58 -11.02 0.38 0.55
N GLU A 59 -11.02 1.10 -0.57
CA GLU A 59 -11.52 2.48 -0.63
C GLU A 59 -12.98 2.60 -0.19
N GLN A 60 -13.86 1.71 -0.67
CA GLN A 60 -15.29 1.71 -0.33
C GLN A 60 -15.57 1.35 1.12
N ILE A 61 -14.73 0.50 1.74
CA ILE A 61 -14.78 0.15 3.16
C ILE A 61 -14.32 1.33 4.03
N GLY A 62 -13.64 2.32 3.45
CA GLY A 62 -13.21 3.55 4.12
C GLY A 62 -11.72 3.58 4.46
N TYR A 63 -10.93 2.62 3.98
CA TYR A 63 -9.49 2.71 4.09
C TYR A 63 -8.96 3.83 3.21
N LYS A 64 -8.20 4.74 3.82
CA LYS A 64 -7.27 5.61 3.09
C LYS A 64 -6.00 4.81 2.91
N PHE A 65 -5.68 4.37 1.69
CA PHE A 65 -4.44 3.65 1.47
C PHE A 65 -3.68 4.16 0.26
N HIS A 66 -2.37 3.97 0.30
CA HIS A 66 -1.46 4.33 -0.78
C HIS A 66 -0.84 3.05 -1.34
N ALA A 67 -1.08 2.79 -2.63
CA ALA A 67 -0.49 1.65 -3.33
C ALA A 67 0.88 2.04 -3.90
N ILE A 68 1.90 1.24 -3.63
CA ILE A 68 3.29 1.45 -4.01
C ILE A 68 3.66 0.43 -5.09
N PRO A 69 3.72 0.82 -6.37
CA PRO A 69 4.15 -0.09 -7.43
C PRO A 69 5.62 -0.46 -7.29
N PHE A 70 5.95 -1.74 -7.53
CA PHE A 70 7.32 -2.26 -7.37
C PHE A 70 8.38 -1.51 -8.20
N TRP A 71 8.01 -0.86 -9.30
CA TRP A 71 8.94 -0.10 -10.14
C TRP A 71 9.18 1.33 -9.67
N GLU A 72 8.33 1.87 -8.80
CA GLU A 72 8.48 3.24 -8.29
C GLU A 72 9.40 3.27 -7.09
N TRP A 73 9.20 2.34 -6.14
CA TRP A 73 9.94 2.34 -4.89
C TRP A 73 11.47 2.35 -5.03
N PRO A 74 12.10 1.59 -5.95
CA PRO A 74 13.55 1.63 -6.14
C PRO A 74 14.07 2.94 -6.75
N LYS A 75 13.18 3.75 -7.36
CA LYS A 75 13.52 5.04 -7.96
C LYS A 75 13.43 6.19 -6.95
N VAL A 76 12.74 5.97 -5.82
CA VAL A 76 12.65 6.95 -4.75
C VAL A 76 13.99 6.98 -4.00
N GLY A 77 14.58 8.16 -3.84
CA GLY A 77 15.91 8.33 -3.29
C GLY A 77 16.00 8.09 -1.78
N PRO A 78 16.76 8.91 -1.02
CA PRO A 78 16.98 8.71 0.41
C PRO A 78 15.69 8.80 1.24
N SER A 79 15.81 8.51 2.53
CA SER A 79 14.67 8.38 3.45
C SER A 79 13.71 9.58 3.42
N GLU A 80 14.18 10.82 3.33
CA GLU A 80 13.28 11.99 3.25
C GLU A 80 12.38 11.96 2.00
N GLU A 81 12.93 11.55 0.84
CA GLU A 81 12.16 11.45 -0.40
C GLU A 81 11.14 10.31 -0.35
N LYS A 82 11.49 9.20 0.30
CA LYS A 82 10.56 8.10 0.56
C LYS A 82 9.39 8.53 1.42
N LEU A 83 9.65 9.35 2.45
CA LEU A 83 8.57 9.92 3.26
C LEU A 83 7.71 10.89 2.47
N ALA A 84 8.30 11.69 1.58
CA ALA A 84 7.54 12.57 0.70
C ALA A 84 6.67 11.78 -0.28
N TYR A 85 7.19 10.70 -0.86
CA TYR A 85 6.44 9.80 -1.75
C TYR A 85 5.21 9.20 -1.05
N LEU A 86 5.39 8.68 0.17
CA LEU A 86 4.29 8.10 0.97
C LEU A 86 3.23 9.12 1.43
N ARG A 87 3.48 10.43 1.28
CA ARG A 87 2.55 11.52 1.63
C ARG A 87 1.75 12.06 0.45
N GLN A 88 2.07 11.64 -0.79
CA GLN A 88 1.33 12.03 -1.99
C GLN A 88 -0.01 11.29 -2.06
#